data_AF-A0A8D8LF34-F1
#
_entry.id   AF-A0A8D8LF34-F1
#
_cell.length_a   1.000
_cell.length_b   1.000
_cell.length_c   1.000
_cell.angle_alpha   90.00
_cell.angle_beta   90.00
_cell.angle_gamma   90.00
#
_symmetry.space_group_name_H-M   'P 1'
#
loop_
_entity.id
_entity.type
_entity.pdbx_description
1 polymer ?
#
loop_
_entity_poly.entity_id
_entity_poly.type
_entity_poly.pdbx_seq_one_letter_code
_entity_poly.pdbx_strand_id
1 'polypeptide(L)'
;MFSCARCSQSFIAKGNLKKHLQKHDGIESSFPCVKCPESFSRKGDLKTHLLTHEGVIFSCARCSQTFTAKASLKTHLLSHEGIRYPCKKCPKSYSRKGDLK
;
A
#
# COMPACT_ATOMS: atom_id res chain seq x y z
N MET A 1 3.93 0.21 21.90
CA MET A 1 4.59 1.01 20.84
C MET A 1 6.01 0.48 20.71
N PHE A 2 6.51 0.24 19.48
CA PHE A 2 7.84 -0.31 19.21
C PHE A 2 8.71 0.74 18.54
N SER A 3 9.77 1.19 19.21
CA SER A 3 10.64 2.27 18.74
C SER A 3 11.86 1.71 18.00
N CYS A 4 12.31 2.42 16.98
CA CYS A 4 13.60 2.13 16.36
C CYS A 4 14.74 2.63 17.25
N ALA A 5 15.80 1.83 17.40
CA ALA A 5 17.00 2.24 18.14
C ALA A 5 17.96 3.09 17.30
N ARG A 6 17.79 3.09 15.96
CA ARG A 6 18.66 3.80 15.00
C ARG A 6 18.06 5.11 14.50
N CYS A 7 16.77 5.37 14.78
CA CYS A 7 16.10 6.63 14.44
C CYS A 7 14.87 6.86 15.33
N SER A 8 14.31 8.06 15.30
CA SER A 8 13.18 8.46 16.16
C SER A 8 11.81 7.89 15.73
N GLN A 9 11.74 6.96 14.78
CA GLN A 9 10.46 6.36 14.35
C GLN A 9 9.93 5.33 15.34
N SER A 10 8.60 5.32 15.49
CA SER A 10 7.87 4.40 16.35
C SER A 10 6.72 3.72 15.61
N PHE A 11 6.49 2.45 15.90
CA PHE A 11 5.54 1.60 15.19
C PHE A 11 4.56 0.93 16.15
N ILE A 12 3.33 0.72 15.70
CA ILE A 12 2.29 0.08 16.53
C ILE A 12 2.51 -1.44 16.62
N ALA A 13 3.09 -2.06 15.59
CA ALA A 13 3.30 -3.49 15.50
C ALA A 13 4.79 -3.86 15.35
N LYS A 14 5.22 -4.92 16.04
CA LYS A 14 6.59 -5.44 15.98
C LYS A 14 7.01 -5.81 14.55
N GLY A 15 6.07 -6.32 13.75
CA GLY A 15 6.30 -6.63 12.34
C GLY A 15 6.63 -5.41 11.49
N ASN A 16 6.11 -4.22 11.83
CA ASN A 16 6.43 -2.99 11.13
C ASN A 16 7.81 -2.45 11.53
N LEU A 17 8.17 -2.54 12.81
CA LEU A 17 9.53 -2.21 13.27
C LEU A 17 10.57 -3.12 12.60
N LYS A 18 10.33 -4.43 12.52
CA LYS A 18 11.24 -5.38 11.84
C LYS A 18 11.48 -5.01 10.38
N LYS A 19 10.43 -4.64 9.64
CA LYS A 19 10.54 -4.18 8.24
C LYS A 19 11.30 -2.86 8.13
N HIS A 20 11.07 -1.95 9.07
CA HIS A 20 11.77 -0.69 9.11
C HIS A 20 13.28 -0.89 9.34
N LEU A 21 13.66 -1.80 10.24
CA LEU A 21 15.06 -2.14 10.50
C LEU A 21 15.77 -2.71 9.25
N GLN A 22 15.09 -3.51 8.43
CA GLN A 22 15.66 -3.99 7.16
C GLN A 22 16.13 -2.87 6.22
N LYS A 23 15.49 -1.69 6.27
CA LYS A 23 15.94 -0.51 5.50
C LYS A 23 17.24 0.08 6.05
N HIS A 24 17.44 0.03 7.37
CA HIS A 24 18.70 0.48 7.98
C HIS A 24 19.86 -0.48 7.68
N ASP A 25 19.59 -1.77 7.58
CA ASP A 25 20.60 -2.79 7.26
C ASP A 25 20.90 -2.88 5.75
N GLY A 26 20.30 -2.02 4.92
CA GLY A 26 20.49 -2.06 3.47
C GLY A 26 20.09 -3.39 2.85
N ILE A 27 19.21 -4.16 3.51
CA ILE A 27 18.63 -5.38 2.97
C ILE A 27 17.58 -4.93 1.96
N GLU A 28 18.07 -4.47 0.81
CA GLU A 28 17.28 -4.22 -0.37
C GLU A 28 16.61 -5.55 -0.75
N SER A 29 15.30 -5.59 -0.57
CA SER A 29 14.42 -6.42 -1.37
C SER A 29 14.82 -7.89 -1.53
N SER A 30 14.56 -8.69 -0.48
CA SER A 30 14.84 -10.14 -0.49
C SER A 30 14.07 -10.96 -1.54
N PHE A 31 13.12 -10.36 -2.27
CA PHE A 31 12.26 -11.04 -3.23
C PHE A 31 12.37 -10.38 -4.62
N PRO A 32 13.35 -10.77 -5.44
CA PRO A 32 13.50 -10.26 -6.80
C PRO A 32 12.37 -10.76 -7.72
N CYS A 33 11.95 -9.91 -8.65
CA CYS A 33 11.10 -10.35 -9.74
C CYS A 33 11.92 -11.15 -10.76
N VAL A 34 11.32 -12.20 -11.32
CA VAL A 34 11.95 -13.04 -12.36
C VAL A 34 11.73 -12.50 -13.77
N LYS A 35 10.84 -11.53 -13.95
CA LYS A 35 10.44 -10.97 -15.26
C LYS A 35 10.98 -9.56 -15.51
N CYS A 36 11.48 -8.87 -14.49
CA CYS A 36 11.97 -7.50 -14.58
C CYS A 36 13.00 -7.23 -13.45
N PRO A 37 13.75 -6.11 -13.50
CA PRO A 37 14.78 -5.82 -12.49
C PRO A 37 14.22 -5.32 -11.14
N GLU A 38 12.90 -5.21 -10.97
CA GLU A 38 12.32 -4.80 -9.69
C GLU A 38 12.48 -5.88 -8.62
N SER A 39 12.65 -5.43 -7.38
CA SER A 39 12.81 -6.29 -6.22
C SER A 39 11.97 -5.76 -5.06
N PHE A 40 11.41 -6.67 -4.27
CA PHE A 40 10.49 -6.33 -3.19
C PHE A 40 10.98 -6.82 -1.83
N SER A 41 10.74 -6.04 -0.78
CA SER A 41 11.07 -6.41 0.60
C SER A 41 10.12 -7.47 1.18
N ARG A 42 8.99 -7.75 0.52
CA ARG A 42 7.98 -8.73 0.97
C ARG A 42 7.53 -9.63 -0.17
N LYS A 43 7.42 -10.93 0.11
CA LYS A 43 6.89 -11.94 -0.82
C LYS A 43 5.47 -11.61 -1.32
N GLY A 44 4.62 -11.03 -0.46
CA GLY A 44 3.27 -10.61 -0.83
C GLY A 44 3.26 -9.43 -1.83
N ASP A 45 4.21 -8.51 -1.68
CA ASP A 45 4.37 -7.39 -2.61
C ASP A 45 4.88 -7.91 -3.96
N LEU A 46 5.88 -8.80 -3.97
CA LEU A 46 6.32 -9.49 -5.18
C LEU A 46 5.17 -10.24 -5.86
N LYS A 47 4.37 -11.01 -5.11
CA LYS A 47 3.23 -11.76 -5.68
C LYS A 47 2.23 -10.80 -6.33
N THR A 48 1.94 -9.67 -5.68
CA THR A 48 1.04 -8.65 -6.23
C THR A 48 1.66 -7.99 -7.47
N HIS A 49 2.96 -7.72 -7.45
CA HIS A 49 3.68 -7.21 -8.61
C HIS A 49 3.66 -8.20 -9.79
N LEU A 50 3.79 -9.50 -9.56
CA LEU A 50 3.75 -10.50 -10.64
C LEU A 50 2.42 -10.48 -11.41
N LEU A 51 1.32 -10.10 -10.76
CA LEU A 51 0.03 -9.90 -11.41
C LEU A 51 0.05 -8.76 -12.44
N THR A 52 0.99 -7.80 -12.31
CA THR A 52 1.21 -6.74 -13.30
C THR A 52 1.71 -7.30 -14.63
N HIS A 53 2.59 -8.30 -14.58
CA HIS A 53 3.09 -8.97 -15.77
C HIS A 53 2.06 -9.91 -16.42
N GLU A 54 1.08 -10.36 -15.66
CA GLU A 54 -0.03 -11.19 -16.16
C GLU A 54 -1.20 -10.34 -16.67
N GLY A 55 -1.18 -9.02 -16.47
CA GLY A 55 -2.27 -8.13 -16.86
C GLY A 55 -3.55 -8.33 -16.06
N VAL A 56 -3.51 -9.03 -14.93
CA VAL A 56 -4.68 -9.33 -14.07
C VAL A 56 -4.92 -8.26 -12.99
N ILE A 57 -4.30 -7.10 -13.16
CA ILE A 57 -4.49 -5.92 -12.30
C ILE A 57 -5.24 -4.82 -13.04
N PHE A 58 -5.84 -3.92 -12.28
CA PHE A 58 -6.48 -2.71 -12.76
C PHE A 58 -5.58 -1.51 -12.46
N SER A 59 -5.07 -0.86 -13.50
CA SER A 59 -4.26 0.36 -13.39
C SER A 59 -5.15 1.62 -13.36
N CYS A 60 -4.73 2.62 -12.61
CA CYS A 60 -5.33 3.95 -12.71
C CYS A 60 -4.80 4.68 -13.95
N ALA A 61 -5.69 5.28 -14.74
CA ALA A 61 -5.28 6.08 -15.90
C ALA A 61 -4.71 7.46 -15.52
N ARG A 62 -4.91 7.90 -14.27
CA ARG A 62 -4.51 9.23 -13.77
C ARG A 62 -3.25 9.20 -12.91
N CYS A 63 -2.79 8.03 -12.47
CA CYS A 63 -1.56 7.87 -11.69
C CYS A 63 -1.00 6.44 -11.79
N SER A 64 0.23 6.22 -11.33
CA SER A 64 0.91 4.92 -11.41
C SER A 64 0.43 3.87 -10.39
N GLN A 65 -0.73 4.05 -9.75
CA GLN A 65 -1.27 3.06 -8.81
C GLN A 65 -1.96 1.91 -9.53
N THR A 66 -1.76 0.70 -9.00
CA THR A 66 -2.36 -0.55 -9.50
C THR A 66 -3.17 -1.23 -8.40
N PHE A 67 -4.23 -1.92 -8.80
CA PHE A 67 -5.19 -2.55 -7.89
C PHE A 67 -5.47 -3.98 -8.35
N THR A 68 -5.56 -4.90 -7.41
CA THR A 68 -5.92 -6.30 -7.69
C THR A 68 -7.42 -6.52 -7.86
N ALA A 69 -8.24 -5.52 -7.54
CA ALA A 69 -9.70 -5.58 -7.64
C ALA A 69 -10.27 -4.31 -8.26
N LYS A 70 -11.25 -4.49 -9.17
CA LYS A 70 -11.96 -3.38 -9.85
C LYS A 70 -12.67 -2.45 -8.87
N ALA A 71 -13.24 -3.00 -7.79
CA ALA A 71 -13.87 -2.20 -6.73
C ALA A 71 -12.87 -1.26 -6.06
N SER A 72 -11.64 -1.73 -5.80
CA SER A 72 -10.57 -0.90 -5.22
C SER A 72 -10.14 0.21 -6.17
N LEU A 73 -10.00 -0.06 -7.47
CA LEU A 73 -9.73 0.98 -8.47
C LEU A 73 -10.87 2.02 -8.49
N LYS A 74 -12.13 1.58 -8.51
CA LYS A 74 -13.28 2.50 -8.53
C LYS A 74 -13.28 3.43 -7.32
N THR A 75 -13.06 2.90 -6.12
CA THR A 75 -12.95 3.72 -4.91
C THR A 75 -11.74 4.65 -4.95
N HIS A 76 -10.62 4.21 -5.52
CA HIS A 76 -9.46 5.07 -5.73
C HIS A 76 -9.75 6.23 -6.69
N LEU A 77 -10.48 6.01 -7.79
CA LEU A 77 -10.83 7.07 -8.76
C LEU A 77 -11.63 8.20 -8.12
N LEU A 78 -12.52 7.89 -7.16
CA LEU A 78 -13.24 8.90 -6.38
C LEU A 78 -12.30 9.86 -5.64
N SER A 79 -11.10 9.40 -5.26
CA SER A 79 -10.10 10.27 -4.61
C SER A 79 -9.51 11.31 -5.56
N HIS A 80 -9.40 11.02 -6.85
CA HIS A 80 -8.99 11.99 -7.87
C HIS A 80 -10.08 13.04 -8.15
N GLU A 81 -11.35 12.71 -7.91
CA GLU A 81 -12.48 13.62 -8.05
C GLU A 81 -12.75 14.39 -6.74
N GLY A 82 -11.97 14.15 -5.69
CA GLY A 82 -12.21 14.73 -4.37
C GLY A 82 -13.51 14.26 -3.72
N ILE A 83 -14.14 13.19 -4.22
CA ILE A 83 -15.38 12.65 -3.68
C ILE A 83 -15.08 11.95 -2.36
N ARG A 84 -15.72 12.44 -1.30
CA ARG A 84 -15.62 11.88 0.05
C ARG A 84 -17.02 11.55 0.57
N TYR A 85 -17.09 10.53 1.41
CA TYR A 85 -18.30 10.12 2.10
C TYR A 85 -18.41 10.85 3.43
N PRO A 86 -19.33 11.82 3.59
CA PRO A 86 -19.50 12.54 4.84
C PRO A 86 -20.12 11.64 5.90
N CYS A 87 -19.61 11.74 7.13
CA CYS A 87 -20.28 11.16 8.28
C CYS A 87 -21.47 12.02 8.68
N LYS A 88 -22.62 11.39 8.97
CA LYS A 88 -23.81 12.11 9.45
C LYS A 88 -23.73 12.49 10.94
N LYS A 89 -22.84 11.84 11.70
CA LYS A 89 -22.73 11.99 13.16
C LYS A 89 -21.56 12.86 13.60
N CYS A 90 -20.64 13.20 12.70
CA CYS A 90 -19.46 14.00 13.02
C CYS A 90 -18.94 14.72 11.76
N PRO A 91 -18.12 15.78 11.89
CA PRO A 91 -17.65 16.58 10.74
C PRO A 91 -16.62 15.87 9.85
N LYS A 92 -16.33 14.57 10.08
CA LYS A 92 -15.33 13.82 9.32
C LYS A 92 -15.90 13.32 7.99
N SER A 93 -15.05 13.24 6.98
CA SER A 93 -15.36 12.63 5.68
C SER A 93 -14.29 11.62 5.28
N TYR A 94 -14.74 10.50 4.72
CA TYR A 94 -13.91 9.34 4.44
C TYR A 94 -13.79 9.08 2.94
N SER A 95 -12.70 8.46 2.52
CA SER A 95 -12.49 8.07 1.12
C SER A 95 -13.24 6.78 0.73
N ARG A 96 -13.69 5.99 1.71
CA ARG A 96 -14.48 4.77 1.46
C ARG A 96 -15.72 4.73 2.35
N LYS A 97 -16.81 4.18 1.80
CA LYS A 97 -18.07 4.01 2.53
C LYS A 97 -17.93 3.07 3.74
N GLY A 98 -17.08 2.04 3.64
CA GLY A 98 -16.85 1.09 4.74
C GLY A 98 -16.09 1.67 5.94
N ASP A 99 -15.48 2.84 5.80
CA ASP A 99 -14.79 3.53 6.89
C ASP A 99 -15.77 4.35 7.77
N LEU A 100 -17.03 4.52 7.31
CA LEU A 100 -18.11 5.04 8.12
C LEU A 100 -18.53 3.99 9.15
N LYS A 101 -17.97 4.05 10.35
CA LYS A 101 -18.41 3.28 11.52
C LYS A 101 -19.36 4.10 12.39
#